data_AF-A0A254RX83-F1
#
_entry.id   AF-A0A254RX83-F1
#
_cell.length_a   1.000
_cell.length_b   1.000
_cell.length_c   1.000
_cell.angle_alpha   90.00
_cell.angle_beta   90.00
_cell.angle_gamma   90.00
#
_symmetry.space_group_name_H-M   'P 1'
#
loop_
_entity.id
_entity.type
_entity.pdbx_description
1 polymer ?
#
loop_
_entity_poly.entity_id
_entity_poly.type
_entity_poly.pdbx_seq_one_letter_code
_entity_poly.pdbx_strand_id
1 'polypeptide(L)'
;MLNKSYKFYGLEGAPEKVRRLYDLLSGIWCVETCAPRLRQKWSCENKTCGQCSITAFLVQDLLGGDVYGILRPEGGVHCYNVIGDRVFDLTSEQFGSEKLCYEGNALQSREVHFAKEEKRLRYEMLKSRLLEVIPGHI
;
A
#
# COMPACT_ATOMS: atom_id res chain seq x y z
N MET A 1 -21.74 6.49 14.71
CA MET A 1 -20.76 6.26 13.63
C MET A 1 -19.48 6.99 14.02
N LEU A 2 -18.40 6.26 14.32
CA LEU A 2 -17.10 6.89 14.60
C LEU A 2 -16.61 7.58 13.32
N ASN A 3 -16.28 8.86 13.41
CA ASN A 3 -15.76 9.64 12.30
C ASN A 3 -14.33 9.15 12.01
N LYS A 4 -14.19 8.15 11.13
CA LYS A 4 -12.87 7.61 10.77
C LYS A 4 -12.10 8.64 9.96
N SER A 5 -10.96 9.09 10.48
CA SER A 5 -10.02 9.93 9.75
C SER A 5 -9.05 9.03 8.98
N TYR A 6 -9.24 8.93 7.68
CA TYR A 6 -8.25 8.37 6.76
C TYR A 6 -7.14 9.39 6.53
N LYS A 7 -5.89 8.95 6.32
CA LYS A 7 -4.73 9.85 6.17
C LYS A 7 -3.84 9.51 4.98
N PHE A 8 -4.34 8.69 4.06
CA PHE A 8 -3.60 8.31 2.87
C PHE A 8 -3.74 9.35 1.74
N TYR A 9 -2.72 9.45 0.87
CA TYR A 9 -2.75 10.38 -0.25
C TYR A 9 -3.72 9.90 -1.34
N GLY A 10 -4.56 10.81 -1.84
CA GLY A 10 -5.66 10.50 -2.74
C GLY A 10 -7.00 10.22 -2.05
N LEU A 11 -7.12 10.52 -0.75
CA LEU A 11 -8.35 10.35 0.03
C LEU A 11 -9.51 11.23 -0.47
N GLU A 12 -9.23 12.48 -0.84
CA GLU A 12 -10.28 13.43 -1.24
C GLU A 12 -11.03 12.90 -2.46
N GLY A 13 -12.34 12.68 -2.32
CA GLY A 13 -13.18 12.06 -3.35
C GLY A 13 -12.90 10.57 -3.60
N ALA A 14 -12.14 9.87 -2.74
CA ALA A 14 -11.84 8.45 -2.90
C ALA A 14 -13.13 7.61 -2.93
N PRO A 15 -13.32 6.72 -3.93
CA PRO A 15 -14.45 5.81 -3.97
C PRO A 15 -14.57 4.99 -2.68
N GLU A 16 -15.80 4.65 -2.29
CA GLU A 16 -16.04 3.85 -1.07
C GLU A 16 -15.23 2.55 -1.04
N LYS A 17 -15.09 1.87 -2.19
CA LYS A 17 -14.26 0.66 -2.32
C LYS A 17 -12.80 0.87 -1.91
N VAL A 18 -12.21 2.03 -2.19
CA VAL A 18 -10.82 2.36 -1.79
C VAL A 18 -10.75 2.58 -0.27
N ARG A 19 -11.70 3.34 0.30
CA ARG A 19 -11.78 3.58 1.74
C ARG A 19 -12.00 2.29 2.53
N ARG A 20 -12.89 1.42 2.04
CA ARG A 20 -13.15 0.09 2.62
C ARG A 20 -11.91 -0.81 2.53
N LEU A 21 -11.20 -0.80 1.40
CA LEU A 21 -9.95 -1.55 1.27
C LEU A 21 -8.91 -1.07 2.29
N TYR A 22 -8.73 0.25 2.42
CA TYR A 22 -7.83 0.81 3.43
C TYR A 22 -8.22 0.42 4.86
N ASP A 23 -9.52 0.42 5.19
CA ASP A 23 -10.02 -0.01 6.49
C ASP A 23 -9.67 -1.48 6.80
N LEU A 24 -9.88 -2.38 5.83
CA LEU A 24 -9.51 -3.79 5.97
C LEU A 24 -7.99 -3.96 6.12
N LEU A 25 -7.23 -3.29 5.26
CA LEU A 25 -5.76 -3.32 5.28
C LEU A 25 -5.19 -2.80 6.61
N SER A 26 -5.78 -1.75 7.19
CA SER A 26 -5.38 -1.20 8.50
C SER A 26 -5.53 -2.20 9.65
N GLY A 27 -6.40 -3.21 9.49
CA GLY A 27 -6.59 -4.31 10.42
C GLY A 27 -5.62 -5.49 10.24
N ILE A 28 -4.99 -5.62 9.07
CA ILE A 28 -4.14 -6.79 8.73
C ILE A 28 -2.68 -6.45 8.42
N TRP A 29 -2.35 -5.17 8.20
CA TRP A 29 -0.95 -4.73 8.17
C TRP A 29 -0.29 -4.95 9.52
N CYS A 30 0.88 -5.57 9.48
CA CYS A 30 1.60 -6.05 10.64
C CYS A 30 3.11 -6.11 10.35
N VAL A 31 3.90 -6.45 11.36
CA VAL A 31 5.35 -6.61 11.23
C VAL A 31 5.74 -7.71 10.24
N GLU A 32 4.95 -8.78 10.10
CA GLU A 32 5.24 -9.86 9.15
C GLU A 32 5.08 -9.41 7.69
N THR A 33 4.06 -8.60 7.38
CA THR A 33 3.82 -8.04 6.04
C THR A 33 4.72 -6.84 5.73
N CYS A 34 5.36 -6.25 6.74
CA CYS A 34 6.38 -5.22 6.58
C CYS A 34 7.67 -5.78 5.96
N ALA A 35 8.26 -5.03 5.04
CA ALA A 35 9.55 -5.34 4.46
C ALA A 35 10.62 -5.59 5.55
N PRO A 36 11.37 -6.71 5.52
CA PRO A 36 12.29 -7.12 6.58
C PRO A 36 13.25 -6.02 7.03
N ARG A 37 13.82 -5.29 6.07
CA ARG A 37 14.75 -4.17 6.33
C ARG A 37 14.13 -2.99 7.10
N LEU A 38 12.80 -2.90 7.16
CA LEU A 38 12.04 -1.83 7.81
C LEU A 38 11.28 -2.30 9.06
N ARG A 39 11.32 -3.59 9.42
CA ARG A 39 10.57 -4.12 10.58
C ARG A 39 10.92 -3.44 11.89
N GLN A 40 12.18 -3.04 12.09
CA GLN A 40 12.60 -2.29 13.28
C GLN A 40 11.96 -0.88 13.36
N LYS A 41 11.51 -0.34 12.22
CA LYS A 41 10.82 0.95 12.13
C LYS A 41 9.30 0.82 12.10
N TRP A 42 8.78 -0.41 12.10
CA TRP A 42 7.34 -0.66 12.09
C TRP A 42 6.78 -0.52 13.50
N SER A 43 5.61 0.10 13.64
CA SER A 43 4.89 0.18 14.92
C SER A 43 3.38 0.22 14.70
N CYS A 44 2.60 0.08 15.78
CA CYS A 44 1.14 0.19 15.73
C CYS A 44 0.67 1.60 15.31
N GLU A 45 1.50 2.61 15.54
CA GLU A 45 1.28 4.00 15.14
C GLU A 45 1.67 4.25 13.68
N ASN A 46 2.60 3.45 13.13
CA ASN A 46 3.03 3.50 11.73
C ASN A 46 2.92 2.13 11.05
N LYS A 47 1.68 1.68 10.87
CA LYS A 47 1.38 0.35 10.31
C LYS A 47 1.73 0.21 8.82
N THR A 48 1.76 1.34 8.09
CA THR A 48 2.02 1.40 6.64
C THR A 48 3.51 1.30 6.29
N CYS A 49 4.40 1.41 7.30
CA CYS A 49 5.84 1.26 7.13
C CYS A 49 6.20 -0.07 6.43
N GLY A 50 6.89 0.04 5.28
CA GLY A 50 7.35 -1.13 4.52
C GLY A 50 6.27 -1.92 3.78
N GLN A 51 5.05 -1.37 3.69
CA GLN A 51 3.90 -2.01 3.04
C GLN A 51 3.69 -1.58 1.57
N CYS A 52 4.38 -0.55 1.09
CA CYS A 52 4.04 0.17 -0.15
C CYS A 52 3.90 -0.71 -1.38
N SER A 53 4.96 -1.44 -1.76
CA SER A 53 4.94 -2.21 -3.00
C SER A 53 3.87 -3.31 -3.00
N ILE A 54 3.75 -4.09 -1.92
CA ILE A 54 2.78 -5.18 -1.88
C ILE A 54 1.34 -4.64 -1.85
N THR A 55 1.13 -3.47 -1.23
CA THR A 55 -0.17 -2.81 -1.18
C THR A 55 -0.53 -2.22 -2.55
N ALA A 56 0.38 -1.52 -3.22
CA ALA A 56 0.12 -0.94 -4.53
C ALA A 56 -0.26 -2.00 -5.57
N PHE A 57 0.47 -3.13 -5.60
CA PHE A 57 0.13 -4.25 -6.47
C PHE A 57 -1.17 -4.95 -6.08
N LEU A 58 -1.51 -5.03 -4.79
CA LEU A 58 -2.81 -5.57 -4.36
C LEU A 58 -3.98 -4.65 -4.77
N VAL A 59 -3.80 -3.32 -4.68
CA VAL A 59 -4.77 -2.34 -5.18
C VAL A 59 -4.95 -2.50 -6.69
N GLN A 60 -3.85 -2.67 -7.44
CA GLN A 60 -3.88 -2.96 -8.87
C GLN A 60 -4.71 -4.21 -9.17
N ASP A 61 -4.50 -5.32 -8.44
CA ASP A 61 -5.24 -6.56 -8.68
C ASP A 61 -6.74 -6.45 -8.42
N LEU A 62 -7.13 -5.64 -7.43
CA LEU A 62 -8.52 -5.51 -7.00
C LEU A 62 -9.30 -4.44 -7.77
N LEU A 63 -8.63 -3.33 -8.11
CA LEU A 63 -9.27 -2.12 -8.62
C LEU A 63 -8.74 -1.68 -9.99
N GLY A 64 -7.75 -2.38 -10.53
CA GLY A 64 -7.04 -2.02 -11.76
C GLY A 64 -6.06 -0.86 -11.57
N GLY A 65 -5.64 -0.29 -12.69
CA GLY A 65 -4.71 0.84 -12.73
C GLY A 65 -3.25 0.43 -12.87
N ASP A 66 -2.38 1.42 -12.73
CA ASP A 66 -0.95 1.32 -12.96
C ASP A 66 -0.17 1.64 -11.70
N VAL A 67 0.89 0.87 -11.43
CA VAL A 67 1.77 1.11 -10.29
C VAL A 67 2.92 2.00 -10.70
N TYR A 68 3.13 3.09 -9.97
CA TYR A 68 4.23 4.03 -10.16
C TYR A 68 5.14 4.04 -8.93
N GLY A 69 6.37 4.54 -9.11
CA GLY A 69 7.41 4.50 -8.10
C GLY A 69 8.12 5.84 -7.88
N ILE A 70 8.08 6.35 -6.66
CA ILE A 70 8.87 7.50 -6.22
C ILE A 70 10.25 7.01 -5.82
N LEU A 71 11.29 7.48 -6.51
CA LEU A 71 12.66 7.20 -6.11
C LEU A 71 12.98 7.93 -4.80
N ARG A 72 13.44 7.19 -3.81
CA ARG A 72 13.74 7.69 -2.47
C ARG A 72 15.23 8.06 -2.37
N PRO A 73 15.59 9.09 -1.59
CA PRO A 73 16.99 9.50 -1.42
C PRO A 73 17.93 8.37 -0.98
N GLU A 74 17.41 7.39 -0.23
CA GLU A 74 18.13 6.20 0.22
C GLU A 74 18.22 5.06 -0.81
N GLY A 75 17.81 5.29 -2.06
CA GLY A 75 17.88 4.32 -3.16
C GLY A 75 16.74 3.30 -3.21
N GLY A 76 15.72 3.44 -2.35
CA GLY A 76 14.49 2.66 -2.41
C GLY A 76 13.48 3.22 -3.41
N VAL A 77 12.50 2.42 -3.82
CA VAL A 77 11.34 2.89 -4.57
C VAL A 77 10.10 2.75 -3.69
N HIS A 78 9.38 3.86 -3.50
CA HIS A 78 8.08 3.88 -2.85
C HIS A 78 6.97 3.77 -3.91
N CYS A 79 6.18 2.71 -3.85
CA CYS A 79 5.17 2.43 -4.86
C CYS A 79 3.79 2.91 -4.43
N TYR A 80 3.02 3.39 -5.41
CA TYR A 80 1.61 3.78 -5.27
C TYR A 80 0.84 3.37 -6.54
N ASN A 81 -0.49 3.33 -6.46
CA ASN A 81 -1.33 2.95 -7.60
C ASN A 81 -2.03 4.17 -8.20
N VAL A 82 -2.21 4.19 -9.51
CA VAL A 82 -2.94 5.23 -10.25
C VAL A 82 -4.10 4.57 -10.97
N ILE A 83 -5.34 5.00 -10.69
CA ILE A 83 -6.56 4.48 -11.32
C ILE A 83 -7.19 5.61 -12.14
N GLY A 84 -7.11 5.51 -13.46
CA GLY A 84 -7.46 6.62 -14.34
C GLY A 84 -6.46 7.77 -14.16
N ASP A 85 -6.96 8.96 -13.83
CA ASP A 85 -6.16 10.16 -13.55
C ASP A 85 -5.89 10.38 -12.05
N ARG A 86 -6.26 9.42 -11.20
CA ARG A 86 -6.23 9.58 -9.74
C ARG A 86 -5.19 8.70 -9.07
N VAL A 87 -4.38 9.32 -8.24
CA VAL A 87 -3.38 8.65 -7.40
C VAL A 87 -4.04 8.13 -6.13
N PHE A 88 -3.73 6.88 -5.78
CA PHE A 88 -4.09 6.27 -4.50
C PHE A 88 -2.83 5.64 -3.87
N ASP A 89 -2.29 6.30 -2.86
CA ASP A 89 -1.18 5.79 -2.06
C ASP A 89 -1.67 5.50 -0.65
N LEU A 90 -2.20 4.30 -0.47
CA LEU A 90 -2.74 3.79 0.80
C LEU A 90 -1.67 3.69 1.90
N THR A 91 -0.40 3.92 1.58
CA THR A 91 0.74 3.78 2.49
C THR A 91 1.55 5.07 2.67
N SER A 92 1.02 6.22 2.22
CA SER A 92 1.72 7.51 2.31
C SER A 92 2.03 7.91 3.76
N GLU A 93 1.22 7.46 4.71
CA GLU A 93 1.39 7.76 6.14
C GLU A 93 2.73 7.32 6.71
N GLN A 94 3.43 6.37 6.05
CA GLN A 94 4.74 5.92 6.54
C GLN A 94 5.79 7.03 6.57
N PHE A 95 5.55 8.13 5.86
CA PHE A 95 6.42 9.29 5.77
C PHE A 95 5.96 10.47 6.65
N GLY A 96 4.90 10.30 7.45
CA GLY A 96 4.40 11.33 8.35
C GLY A 96 3.99 12.61 7.62
N SER A 97 4.70 13.72 7.87
CA SER A 97 4.44 15.04 7.28
C SER A 97 5.23 15.32 5.99
N GLU A 98 6.04 14.36 5.52
CA GLU A 98 6.80 14.52 4.27
C GLU A 98 5.85 14.70 3.08
N LYS A 99 6.13 15.70 2.23
CA LYS A 99 5.41 15.90 0.98
C LYS A 99 6.04 15.07 -0.14
N LEU A 100 5.30 14.08 -0.61
CA LEU A 100 5.71 13.22 -1.72
C LEU A 100 5.41 13.88 -3.07
N CYS A 101 6.33 13.72 -4.03
CA CYS A 101 6.11 14.13 -5.42
C CYS A 101 5.56 12.95 -6.24
N TYR A 102 4.32 13.09 -6.74
CA TYR A 102 3.64 12.06 -7.53
C TYR A 102 3.71 12.30 -9.05
N GLU A 103 4.50 13.29 -9.48
CA GLU A 103 4.64 13.69 -10.88
C GLU A 103 5.92 13.10 -11.51
N GLY A 104 5.84 12.72 -12.79
CA GLY A 104 7.01 12.27 -13.57
C GLY A 104 7.65 10.95 -13.09
N ASN A 105 7.01 10.21 -12.21
CA ASN A 105 7.51 8.95 -11.67
C ASN A 105 7.44 7.82 -12.71
N ALA A 106 8.32 6.84 -12.59
CA ALA A 106 8.38 5.71 -13.50
C ALA A 106 7.34 4.63 -13.17
N LEU A 107 6.78 4.00 -14.21
CA LEU A 107 5.99 2.77 -14.07
C LEU A 107 6.83 1.68 -13.41
N GLN A 108 6.19 0.93 -12.52
CA GLN A 108 6.80 -0.20 -11.82
C GLN A 108 6.15 -1.49 -12.30
N SER A 109 6.96 -2.49 -12.59
CA SER A 109 6.49 -3.81 -13.01
C SER A 109 6.45 -4.77 -11.83
N ARG A 110 5.38 -5.58 -11.79
CA ARG A 110 5.21 -6.64 -10.79
C ARG A 110 6.34 -7.65 -10.87
N GLU A 111 6.74 -7.99 -12.09
CA GLU A 111 7.77 -8.97 -12.40
C GLU A 111 9.10 -8.59 -11.75
N VAL A 112 9.52 -7.33 -11.86
CA VAL A 112 10.75 -6.83 -11.24
C VAL A 112 10.62 -6.80 -9.72
N HIS A 113 9.47 -6.39 -9.20
CA HIS A 113 9.27 -6.30 -7.76
C HIS A 113 9.24 -7.68 -7.09
N PHE A 114 8.57 -8.66 -7.70
CA PHE A 114 8.33 -10.00 -7.17
C PHE A 114 9.37 -11.03 -7.61
N ALA A 115 10.34 -10.66 -8.45
CA ALA A 115 11.58 -11.42 -8.63
C ALA A 115 12.32 -11.64 -7.30
N LYS A 116 12.14 -10.74 -6.33
CA LYS A 116 12.54 -10.97 -4.94
C LYS A 116 11.46 -11.79 -4.24
N GLU A 117 11.76 -13.06 -3.98
CA GLU A 117 10.86 -14.01 -3.33
C GLU A 117 10.24 -13.46 -2.05
N GLU A 118 11.05 -12.85 -1.20
CA GLU A 118 10.63 -12.17 0.03
C GLU A 118 9.41 -11.27 -0.19
N LYS A 119 9.44 -10.44 -1.25
CA LYS A 119 8.37 -9.49 -1.54
C LYS A 119 7.13 -10.19 -2.08
N ARG A 120 7.32 -11.21 -2.92
CA ARG A 120 6.23 -12.07 -3.42
C ARG A 120 5.50 -12.75 -2.27
N LEU A 121 6.23 -13.38 -1.34
CA LEU A 121 5.65 -14.06 -0.18
C LEU A 121 4.86 -13.11 0.73
N ARG A 122 5.36 -11.89 0.96
CA ARG A 122 4.61 -10.88 1.72
C ARG A 122 3.35 -10.41 1.02
N TYR A 123 3.39 -10.26 -0.30
CA TYR A 123 2.21 -9.95 -1.09
C TYR A 123 1.16 -11.08 -0.98
N GLU A 124 1.56 -12.35 -1.15
CA GLU A 124 0.63 -13.49 -1.02
C GLU A 124 0.05 -13.59 0.40
N MET A 125 0.86 -13.35 1.42
CA MET A 125 0.39 -13.31 2.81
C MET A 125 -0.62 -12.17 3.05
N LEU A 126 -0.34 -10.96 2.56
CA LEU A 126 -1.27 -9.83 2.69
C LEU A 126 -2.59 -10.13 1.96
N LYS A 127 -2.51 -10.72 0.77
CA LYS A 127 -3.67 -11.14 -0.03
C LYS A 127 -4.50 -12.21 0.69
N SER A 128 -3.86 -13.25 1.23
CA SER A 128 -4.54 -14.30 2.01
C SER A 128 -5.28 -13.71 3.20
N ARG A 129 -4.61 -12.87 3.99
CA ARG A 129 -5.24 -12.20 5.14
C ARG A 129 -6.39 -11.29 4.73
N LEU A 130 -6.27 -10.61 3.59
CA LEU A 130 -7.36 -9.79 3.08
C LEU A 130 -8.60 -10.65 2.77
N LEU A 131 -8.41 -11.81 2.14
CA LEU A 131 -9.51 -12.74 1.84
C LEU A 131 -10.20 -13.25 3.11
N GLU A 132 -9.44 -13.50 4.18
CA GLU A 132 -9.99 -13.92 5.49
C GLU A 132 -10.85 -12.85 6.16
N VAL A 133 -10.57 -11.55 5.93
CA VAL A 133 -11.30 -10.44 6.57
C VAL A 133 -12.34 -9.78 5.67
N ILE A 134 -12.42 -10.15 4.39
CA ILE A 134 -13.50 -9.69 3.51
C ILE A 134 -14.82 -10.31 4.01
N PRO A 135 -15.82 -9.50 4.40
CA PRO A 135 -17.12 -10.02 4.85
C PRO A 135 -17.74 -10.87 3.75
N GLY A 136 -17.97 -12.16 4.02
CA GLY A 136 -18.51 -13.14 3.07
C GLY A 136 -17.63 -14.35 2.77
N HIS A 137 -16.46 -14.49 3.41
CA HIS A 137 -15.76 -15.77 3.53
C HIS A 137 -16.12 -16.44 4.88
N ILE A 138 -17.37 -16.93 4.94
CA ILE A 138 -17.91 -18.26 5.33
C ILE A 138 -19.42 -18.16 5.06
#